data_AF-A0A7K2NTU5-F1
#
_entry.id   AF-A0A7K2NTU5-F1
#
_cell.length_a   1.000
_cell.length_b   1.000
_cell.length_c   1.000
_cell.angle_alpha   90.00
_cell.angle_beta   90.00
_cell.angle_gamma   90.00
#
_symmetry.space_group_name_H-M   'P 1'
#
loop_
_entity.id
_entity.type
_entity.pdbx_description
1 polymer ?
#
loop_
_entity_poly.entity_id
_entity_poly.type
_entity_poly.pdbx_seq_one_letter_code
_entity_poly.pdbx_strand_id
1 'polypeptide(L)'
;DGLKLCRTPELSVDQADQLAAIAAGIQSLSHGASVEFGDGSGGVRSAMTEFYGGILFIVEAGEGAHLAVVTSEDADAGLVGHHMSELIEQLGEHLTARPRTS
;
A
#
# COMPACT_ATOMS: atom_id res chain seq x y z
N ASP A 1 -6.14 1.37 -8.88
CA ASP A 1 -7.61 1.28 -9.00
C ASP A 1 -8.31 1.02 -7.65
N GLY A 2 -7.56 0.68 -6.58
CA GLY A 2 -8.13 0.47 -5.24
C GLY A 2 -8.79 -0.91 -5.09
N LEU A 3 -8.46 -1.85 -5.98
CA LEU A 3 -9.01 -3.21 -5.94
C LEU A 3 -8.00 -4.19 -5.36
N LYS A 4 -8.49 -5.08 -4.49
CA LYS A 4 -7.67 -6.06 -3.75
C LYS A 4 -7.11 -7.15 -4.67
N LEU A 5 -5.79 -7.35 -4.61
CA LEU A 5 -5.15 -8.53 -5.19
C LEU A 5 -5.18 -9.72 -4.22
N CYS A 6 -4.85 -9.52 -2.94
CA CYS A 6 -4.81 -10.53 -1.89
C CYS A 6 -5.06 -9.89 -0.51
N ARG A 7 -5.48 -10.68 0.48
CA ARG A 7 -5.61 -10.25 1.89
C ARG A 7 -5.14 -11.36 2.82
N THR A 8 -4.74 -10.98 4.03
CA THR A 8 -4.53 -11.94 5.11
C THR A 8 -5.88 -12.41 5.67
N PRO A 9 -5.97 -13.63 6.23
CA PRO A 9 -7.23 -14.19 6.74
C PRO A 9 -7.80 -13.42 7.94
N GLU A 10 -6.99 -12.64 8.64
CA GLU A 10 -7.38 -11.82 9.80
C GLU A 10 -8.25 -10.61 9.42
N LEU A 11 -8.18 -10.15 8.16
CA LEU A 11 -9.03 -9.08 7.66
C LEU A 11 -10.34 -9.67 7.13
N SER A 12 -11.48 -9.08 7.50
CA SER A 12 -12.77 -9.33 6.86
C SER A 12 -12.79 -8.77 5.43
N VAL A 13 -13.79 -9.16 4.61
CA VAL A 13 -13.80 -8.77 3.18
C VAL A 13 -14.01 -7.27 3.11
N ASP A 14 -14.98 -6.78 3.89
CA ASP A 14 -15.31 -5.36 4.01
C ASP A 14 -14.13 -4.54 4.55
N GLN A 15 -13.42 -5.04 5.57
CA GLN A 15 -12.24 -4.36 6.10
C GLN A 15 -11.15 -4.22 5.04
N ALA A 16 -10.95 -5.27 4.25
CA ALA A 16 -9.96 -5.24 3.18
C ALA A 16 -10.40 -4.30 2.02
N ASP A 17 -11.70 -4.21 1.69
CA ASP A 17 -12.20 -3.24 0.69
C ASP A 17 -11.95 -1.82 1.17
N GLN A 18 -12.28 -1.55 2.43
CA GLN A 18 -12.06 -0.25 3.04
C GLN A 18 -10.57 0.13 3.06
N LEU A 19 -9.70 -0.81 3.40
CA LEU A 19 -8.25 -0.60 3.38
C LEU A 19 -7.73 -0.28 1.97
N ALA A 20 -8.21 -0.99 0.95
CA ALA A 20 -7.84 -0.73 -0.44
C ALA A 20 -8.32 0.65 -0.94
N ALA A 21 -9.51 1.07 -0.54
CA ALA A 21 -10.02 2.41 -0.83
C ALA A 21 -9.21 3.52 -0.16
N ILE A 22 -8.82 3.33 1.11
CA ILE A 22 -7.95 4.26 1.84
C ILE A 22 -6.59 4.36 1.15
N ALA A 23 -5.99 3.23 0.77
CA ALA A 23 -4.71 3.21 0.07
C ALA A 23 -4.76 3.93 -1.28
N ALA A 24 -5.82 3.74 -2.06
CA ALA A 24 -6.03 4.48 -3.31
C ALA A 24 -6.18 5.99 -3.09
N GLY A 25 -6.85 6.40 -2.01
CA GLY A 25 -6.95 7.81 -1.62
C GLY A 25 -5.58 8.42 -1.32
N ILE A 26 -4.76 7.72 -0.53
CA ILE A 26 -3.39 8.15 -0.22
C ILE A 26 -2.55 8.26 -1.50
N GLN A 27 -2.62 7.27 -2.39
CA GLN A 27 -1.91 7.30 -3.68
C GLN A 27 -2.29 8.52 -4.52
N SER A 28 -3.58 8.86 -4.59
CA SER A 28 -4.08 10.03 -5.32
C SER A 28 -3.54 11.34 -4.74
N LEU A 29 -3.57 11.48 -3.41
CA LEU A 29 -3.01 12.64 -2.72
C LEU A 29 -1.50 12.77 -2.92
N SER A 30 -0.77 11.66 -2.84
CA SER A 30 0.68 11.63 -3.11
C SER A 30 1.01 11.99 -4.56
N HIS A 31 0.21 11.54 -5.52
CA HIS A 31 0.35 11.95 -6.91
C HIS A 31 0.18 13.46 -7.07
N GLY A 32 -0.88 14.05 -6.48
CA GLY A 32 -1.07 15.50 -6.49
C GLY A 32 0.11 16.26 -5.85
N ALA A 33 0.61 15.78 -4.71
CA ALA A 33 1.78 16.37 -4.06
C ALA A 33 3.05 16.30 -4.91
N SER A 34 3.26 15.19 -5.63
CA SER A 34 4.40 15.04 -6.53
C SER A 34 4.33 15.97 -7.74
N VAL A 35 3.13 16.27 -8.25
CA VAL A 35 2.91 17.23 -9.35
C VAL A 35 3.17 18.66 -8.89
N GLU A 36 2.66 19.03 -7.71
CA GLU A 36 2.75 20.40 -7.21
C GLU A 36 4.13 20.73 -6.59
N PHE A 37 4.75 19.77 -5.91
CA PHE A 37 5.95 20.00 -5.09
C PHE A 37 7.16 19.13 -5.45
N GLY A 38 7.02 18.23 -6.42
CA GLY A 38 8.07 17.28 -6.82
C GLY A 38 8.50 17.43 -8.28
N ASP A 39 8.96 16.33 -8.89
CA ASP A 39 9.37 16.26 -10.29
C ASP A 39 8.23 15.82 -11.25
N GLY A 40 7.00 15.70 -10.72
CA GLY A 40 5.84 15.26 -11.48
C GLY A 40 5.82 13.77 -11.87
N SER A 41 6.77 12.96 -11.40
CA SER A 41 6.78 11.51 -11.68
C SER A 41 5.60 10.77 -11.04
N GLY A 42 5.01 11.33 -9.99
CA GLY A 42 3.74 10.90 -9.42
C GLY A 42 3.82 9.63 -8.56
N GLY A 43 2.69 9.32 -7.90
CA GLY A 43 2.53 8.08 -7.13
C GLY A 43 3.11 8.12 -5.72
N VAL A 44 2.86 7.05 -4.96
CA VAL A 44 3.42 6.88 -3.61
C VAL A 44 4.49 5.81 -3.67
N ARG A 45 5.75 6.18 -3.38
CA ARG A 45 6.82 5.18 -3.20
C ARG A 45 6.63 4.42 -1.89
N SER A 46 6.32 5.17 -0.84
CA SER A 46 6.00 4.68 0.49
C SER A 46 5.19 5.72 1.26
N ALA A 47 4.24 5.28 2.07
CA ALA A 47 3.53 6.09 3.05
C ALA A 47 3.43 5.34 4.38
N MET A 48 3.57 6.08 5.47
CA MET A 48 3.34 5.60 6.83
C MET A 48 2.38 6.58 7.50
N THR A 49 1.31 6.08 8.10
CA THR A 49 0.31 6.90 8.76
C THR A 49 -0.07 6.28 10.09
N GLU A 50 0.19 7.02 11.16
CA GLU A 50 -0.23 6.66 12.50
C GLU A 50 -1.63 7.20 12.76
N PHE A 51 -2.45 6.41 13.44
CA PHE A 51 -3.77 6.79 13.90
C PHE A 51 -4.02 6.18 15.28
N TYR A 52 -5.05 6.67 15.97
CA TYR A 52 -5.40 6.12 17.27
C TYR A 52 -5.75 4.63 17.13
N GLY A 53 -4.90 3.77 17.71
CA GLY A 53 -5.05 2.32 17.67
C GLY A 53 -4.23 1.59 16.60
N GLY A 54 -3.34 2.25 15.84
CA GLY A 54 -2.47 1.53 14.92
C GLY A 54 -1.68 2.37 13.94
N ILE A 55 -0.97 1.65 13.06
CA ILE A 55 -0.13 2.23 12.01
C ILE A 55 -0.46 1.56 10.68
N LEU A 56 -0.67 2.38 9.65
CA LEU A 56 -0.84 1.96 8.26
C LEU A 56 0.45 2.21 7.49
N PHE A 57 0.97 1.17 6.86
CA PHE A 57 2.07 1.22 5.92
C PHE A 57 1.55 0.93 4.50
N ILE A 58 1.98 1.72 3.53
CA ILE A 58 1.71 1.51 2.11
C ILE A 58 3.03 1.61 1.36
N VAL A 59 3.33 0.64 0.52
CA VAL A 59 4.54 0.63 -0.33
C VAL A 59 4.19 0.18 -1.73
N GLU A 60 4.93 0.69 -2.71
CA GLU A 60 4.85 0.20 -4.08
C GLU A 60 5.31 -1.26 -4.14
N ALA A 61 4.51 -2.11 -4.77
CA ALA A 61 4.73 -3.56 -4.82
C ALA A 61 4.71 -4.03 -6.29
N GLY A 62 5.47 -3.34 -7.15
CA GLY A 62 5.49 -3.58 -8.60
C GLY A 62 4.52 -2.69 -9.38
N GLU A 63 4.61 -2.77 -10.71
CA GLU A 63 3.89 -1.86 -11.60
C GLU A 63 2.36 -1.97 -11.41
N GLY A 64 1.75 -0.90 -10.92
CA GLY A 64 0.31 -0.81 -10.69
C GLY A 64 -0.21 -1.48 -9.41
N ALA A 65 0.67 -2.01 -8.56
CA ALA A 65 0.30 -2.69 -7.32
C ALA A 65 0.93 -2.02 -6.09
N HIS A 66 0.20 -2.03 -4.98
CA HIS A 66 0.69 -1.54 -3.69
C HIS A 66 0.37 -2.56 -2.60
N LEU A 67 1.29 -2.70 -1.65
CA LEU A 67 1.10 -3.49 -0.44
C LEU A 67 0.69 -2.55 0.68
N ALA A 68 -0.48 -2.81 1.29
CA ALA A 68 -0.97 -2.10 2.45
C ALA A 68 -0.98 -3.02 3.69
N VAL A 69 -0.37 -2.58 4.78
CA VAL A 69 -0.24 -3.32 6.03
C VAL A 69 -0.73 -2.46 7.19
N VAL A 70 -1.63 -3.00 8.01
CA VAL A 70 -2.09 -2.38 9.25
C VAL A 70 -1.48 -3.13 10.42
N THR A 71 -0.92 -2.39 11.37
CA THR A 71 -0.28 -2.92 12.58
C THR A 71 -0.83 -2.23 13.82
N SER A 72 -0.54 -2.79 15.00
CA SER A 72 -0.81 -2.15 16.28
C SER A 72 0.11 -0.94 16.51
N GLU A 73 -0.24 -0.09 17.47
CA GLU A 73 0.49 1.14 17.78
C GLU A 73 1.89 0.92 18.38
N ASP A 74 2.15 -0.28 18.90
CA ASP A 74 3.40 -0.71 19.51
C ASP A 74 4.33 -1.47 18.53
N ALA A 75 3.94 -1.59 17.26
CA ALA A 75 4.74 -2.27 16.25
C ALA A 75 6.02 -1.50 15.91
N ASP A 76 7.14 -2.23 15.80
CA ASP A 76 8.41 -1.66 15.34
C ASP A 76 8.35 -1.39 13.82
N ALA A 77 8.32 -0.12 13.44
CA ALA A 77 8.24 0.30 12.04
C ALA A 77 9.43 -0.18 11.18
N GLY A 78 10.62 -0.30 11.78
CA GLY A 78 11.80 -0.82 11.08
C GLY A 78 11.67 -2.30 10.76
N LEU A 79 11.16 -3.10 11.71
CA LEU A 79 10.91 -4.52 11.50
C LEU A 79 9.77 -4.75 10.50
N VAL A 80 8.69 -3.97 10.60
CA VAL A 80 7.56 -4.03 9.65
C VAL A 80 8.04 -3.70 8.24
N GLY A 81 8.81 -2.60 8.08
CA GLY A 81 9.38 -2.23 6.79
C GLY A 81 10.29 -3.29 6.20
N HIS A 82 11.16 -3.91 7.04
CA HIS A 82 12.04 -4.99 6.62
C HIS A 82 11.26 -6.18 6.06
N HIS A 83 10.25 -6.68 6.80
CA HIS A 83 9.43 -7.79 6.34
C HIS A 83 8.58 -7.45 5.11
N MET A 84 8.13 -6.19 4.99
CA MET A 84 7.43 -5.74 3.79
C MET A 84 8.34 -5.79 2.55
N SER A 85 9.60 -5.36 2.67
CA SER A 85 10.58 -5.47 1.58
C SER A 85 10.83 -6.93 1.19
N GLU A 86 11.04 -7.83 2.17
CA GLU A 86 11.19 -9.26 1.92
C GLU A 86 9.95 -9.85 1.20
N LEU A 87 8.75 -9.45 1.62
CA LEU A 87 7.50 -9.90 1.00
C LEU A 87 7.40 -9.43 -0.46
N ILE A 88 7.73 -8.16 -0.74
CA ILE A 88 7.71 -7.62 -2.10
C ILE A 88 8.71 -8.35 -2.99
N GLU A 89 9.91 -8.62 -2.49
CA GLU A 89 10.94 -9.36 -3.22
C GLU A 89 10.46 -10.78 -3.57
N GLN A 90 9.84 -11.48 -2.61
CA GLN A 90 9.27 -12.82 -2.85
C GLN A 90 8.10 -12.80 -3.84
N LEU A 91 7.29 -11.74 -3.81
CA LEU A 91 6.09 -11.63 -4.61
C LEU A 91 6.35 -10.96 -5.97
N GLY A 92 7.58 -10.48 -6.22
CA GLY A 92 8.00 -9.80 -7.47
C GLY A 92 7.83 -10.62 -8.75
N GLU A 93 7.84 -11.95 -8.70
CA GLU A 93 7.48 -12.80 -9.86
C GLU A 93 5.95 -12.96 -10.06
N HIS A 94 5.13 -12.59 -9.08
CA HIS A 94 3.68 -12.86 -9.04
C HIS A 94 2.80 -11.60 -8.94
N LEU A 95 3.37 -10.41 -8.72
CA LEU A 95 2.64 -9.16 -8.40
C LEU A 95 2.28 -8.25 -9.57
N THR A 96 2.51 -8.66 -10.82
CA THR A 96 2.12 -7.80 -11.95
C THR A 96 0.59 -7.69 -12.04
N ALA A 97 0.04 -6.56 -11.59
CA ALA A 97 -1.36 -6.20 -11.81
C ALA A 97 -1.54 -5.80 -13.27
N ARG A 98 -1.81 -6.76 -14.16
CA ARG A 98 -2.11 -6.44 -15.57
C ARG A 98 -3.33 -5.51 -15.63
N PRO A 99 -3.27 -4.39 -16.40
CA PRO A 99 -4.46 -3.59 -16.70
C PRO A 99 -5.54 -4.50 -17.27
N ARG A 100 -6.71 -4.57 -16.63
CA ARG A 100 -7.82 -5.37 -17.15
C ARG A 100 -8.37 -4.65 -18.38
N THR A 101 -8.23 -5.25 -19.56
CA THR A 101 -8.93 -4.79 -20.76
C THR A 101 -10.43 -4.98 -20.51
N SER A 102 -11.17 -3.88 -20.38
CA SER A 102 -12.64 -3.89 -20.48
C SER A 102 -13.08 -3.91 -21.93
#